data_AF-A0AA91JVT8-F1
#
_entry.id   AF-A0AA91JVT8-F1
#
_cell.length_a   1.000
_cell.length_b   1.000
_cell.length_c   1.000
_cell.angle_alpha   90.00
_cell.angle_beta   90.00
_cell.angle_gamma   90.00
#
_symmetry.space_group_name_H-M   'P 1'
#
loop_
_entity.id
_entity.type
_entity.pdbx_description
1 polymer ?
#
loop_
_entity_poly.entity_id
_entity_poly.type
_entity_poly.pdbx_seq_one_letter_code
_entity_poly.pdbx_strand_id
1 'polypeptide(L)' 'MFYTVESGDTLPRIAEKFYGERTCWQTIYDANQDVIVLIPGVELFIPLDLCSEFQRECEIIVV' A
#
# COMPACT_ATOMS: atom_id res chain seq x y z
N MET A 1 8.79 5.76 -5.85
CA MET A 1 9.92 5.03 -5.19
C MET A 1 9.67 3.55 -5.41
N PHE A 2 10.70 2.70 -5.53
CA PHE A 2 10.51 1.24 -5.55
C PHE A 2 10.92 0.63 -4.21
N TYR A 3 10.16 -0.36 -3.75
CA TYR A 3 10.39 -1.11 -2.51
C TYR A 3 10.41 -2.60 -2.79
N THR A 4 11.46 -3.29 -2.36
CA THR A 4 11.52 -4.75 -2.45
C THR A 4 10.78 -5.37 -1.28
N VAL A 5 9.74 -6.15 -1.58
CA VAL A 5 8.94 -6.85 -0.59
C VAL A 5 9.78 -7.89 0.14
N GLU A 6 9.71 -7.91 1.47
CA GLU A 6 10.37 -8.93 2.30
C GLU A 6 9.38 -10.00 2.79
N SER A 7 9.91 -11.15 3.20
CA SER A 7 9.08 -12.24 3.72
C SER A 7 8.37 -11.83 5.01
N GLY A 8 7.04 -11.81 4.98
CA GLY A 8 6.20 -11.38 6.10
C GLY A 8 5.77 -9.91 6.06
N ASP A 9 6.13 -9.18 5.00
CA ASP A 9 5.52 -7.89 4.71
C ASP A 9 4.10 -8.07 4.19
N THR A 10 3.25 -7.10 4.54
CA THR A 10 1.86 -7.01 4.08
C THR A 10 1.58 -5.60 3.58
N LEU A 11 0.65 -5.45 2.63
CA LEU A 11 0.29 -4.13 2.07
C LEU A 11 0.01 -3.07 3.15
N PRO A 12 -0.76 -3.37 4.23
CA PRO A 12 -1.02 -2.37 5.28
C PRO A 12 0.23 -1.99 6.08
N ARG A 13 1.16 -2.93 6.28
CA ARG A 13 2.38 -2.72 7.06
C ARG A 13 3.42 -1.93 6.27
N ILE A 14 3.48 -2.16 4.96
CA ILE A 14 4.21 -1.32 4.01
C ILE A 14 3.57 0.09 4.00
N ALA A 15 2.25 0.18 3.92
CA ALA A 15 1.56 1.47 3.93
C ALA A 15 1.84 2.28 5.20
N GLU A 16 1.80 1.65 6.37
CA GLU A 16 2.18 2.28 7.63
C GLU A 16 3.64 2.76 7.65
N LYS A 17 4.56 1.98 7.08
CA LYS A 17 5.99 2.31 7.03
C LYS A 17 6.28 3.54 6.15
N PHE A 18 5.58 3.68 5.03
CA PHE A 18 5.84 4.74 4.06
C PHE A 18 4.92 5.95 4.19
N TYR A 19 3.63 5.72 4.41
CA TYR A 19 2.61 6.76 4.54
C TYR A 19 2.29 7.11 5.99
N GLY A 20 2.71 6.29 6.95
CA GLY A 20 2.29 6.44 8.36
C GLY A 20 0.91 5.88 8.64
N GLU A 21 0.16 5.45 7.62
CA GLU A 21 -1.21 4.96 7.79
C GLU A 21 -1.46 3.64 7.05
N ARG A 22 -1.98 2.67 7.80
CA ARG A 22 -2.29 1.33 7.28
C ARG A 22 -3.37 1.35 6.21
N THR A 23 -4.28 2.32 6.20
CA THR A 23 -5.46 2.42 5.32
C THR A 23 -5.09 2.73 3.87
N CYS A 24 -3.92 3.35 3.62
CA CYS A 24 -3.38 3.65 2.30
C CYS A 24 -2.83 2.43 1.55
N TRP A 25 -3.09 1.21 2.03
CA TRP A 25 -2.77 -0.04 1.33
C TRP A 25 -3.47 -0.16 -0.02
N GLN A 26 -4.66 0.44 -0.17
CA GLN A 26 -5.43 0.44 -1.42
C GLN A 26 -4.71 1.22 -2.52
N THR A 27 -4.14 2.39 -2.20
CA THR A 27 -3.35 3.18 -3.15
C THR A 27 -2.14 2.42 -3.66
N ILE A 28 -1.48 1.66 -2.77
CA ILE A 28 -0.37 0.78 -3.14
C ILE A 28 -0.87 -0.33 -4.06
N TYR A 29 -1.99 -0.97 -3.72
CA TYR A 29 -2.58 -2.02 -4.54
C TYR A 29 -2.98 -1.51 -5.93
N ASP A 30 -3.65 -0.36 -6.01
CA ASP A 30 -4.07 0.26 -7.27
C ASP A 30 -2.90 0.65 -8.16
N ALA A 31 -1.79 1.10 -7.56
CA ALA A 31 -0.56 1.39 -8.29
C ALA A 31 0.19 0.13 -8.74
N ASN A 32 -0.13 -1.04 -8.19
CA ASN A 32 0.54 -2.31 -8.47
C ASN A 32 -0.47 -3.42 -8.76
N GLN A 33 -1.58 -3.13 -9.45
CA GLN A 33 -2.62 -4.12 -9.75
C GLN A 33 -2.07 -5.29 -10.59
N ASP A 34 -1.00 -5.06 -11.35
CA ASP A 34 -0.26 -6.10 -12.07
C ASP A 34 0.45 -7.09 -11.13
N VAL A 35 0.70 -6.70 -9.88
CA VAL A 35 1.33 -7.49 -8.82
C VAL A 35 0.27 -7.93 -7.81
N ILE A 36 -0.45 -8.98 -8.17
CA ILE A 36 -1.52 -9.55 -7.32
C ILE A 36 -0.95 -10.30 -6.11
N VAL A 37 0.29 -10.78 -6.19
CA VAL A 37 0.93 -11.59 -5.13
C VAL A 37 2.18 -10.91 -4.62
N LEU A 38 2.19 -10.62 -3.31
CA LEU A 38 3.38 -10.17 -2.58
C LEU A 38 4.35 -11.34 -2.38
N ILE A 39 5.13 -11.63 -3.41
CA ILE A 39 6.23 -12.58 -3.33
C ILE A 39 7.48 -11.83 -2.80
N PRO A 40 8.19 -12.37 -1.80
CA PRO A 40 9.44 -11.78 -1.35
C PRO A 40 10.43 -11.62 -2.51
N GLY A 41 11.04 -10.44 -2.64
CA GLY A 41 11.92 -10.09 -3.75
C GLY A 41 11.23 -9.38 -4.93
N VAL A 42 9.90 -9.22 -4.88
CA VAL A 42 9.19 -8.39 -5.87
C VAL A 42 9.41 -6.91 -5.56
N GLU A 43 9.70 -6.13 -6.60
CA GLU A 43 9.74 -4.68 -6.51
C GLU A 43 8.34 -4.11 -6.66
N LEU A 44 7.94 -3.32 -5.67
CA LEU A 44 6.64 -2.68 -5.59
C LEU A 44 6.82 -1.17 -5.73
N PHE A 45 6.05 -0.57 -6.62
CA PHE A 45 6.07 0.87 -6.80
C PHE A 45 5.24 1.54 -5.71
N ILE A 46 5.87 2.40 -4.90
CA ILE A 46 5.21 3.13 -3.82
C ILE A 46 5.09 4.61 -4.21
N PRO A 47 3.87 5.10 -4.46
CA PRO A 47 3.61 6.50 -4.79
C PRO A 47 3.46 7.36 -3.52
N LEU A 48 4.56 7.97 -3.04
CA LEU A 48 4.63 8.65 -1.75
C LEU A 48 3.73 9.90 -1.61
N ASP A 49 3.23 10.43 -2.71
CA ASP A 49 2.47 11.70 -2.73
C ASP A 49 0.94 11.51 -2.72
N LEU A 50 0.44 10.27 -2.73
CA LEU A 50 -0.98 9.97 -3.00
C LEU A 50 -1.84 9.64 -1.77
N CYS A 51 -1.27 9.47 -0.57
CA CYS A 51 -2.06 9.10 0.61
C CYS A 51 -2.85 10.29 1.19
N SER A 52 -2.37 11.53 1.04
CA SER A 52 -3.01 12.71 1.64
C SER A 52 -4.21 13.27 0.88
N GLU A 53 -4.50 12.79 -0.34
CA GLU A 53 -5.59 13.34 -1.16
C GLU A 53 -6.90 12.54 -1.08
N PHE A 54 -6.86 11.27 -0.65
CA PHE A 54 -8.02 10.36 -0.76
C PHE A 54 -8.69 9.92 0.55
N GLN A 55 -8.20 10.36 1.72
CA GLN A 55 -8.71 9.89 3.02
C GLN A 55 -9.85 10.72 3.64
N ARG A 56 -10.52 11.60 2.87
CA ARG A 56 -11.76 12.22 3.36
C ARG A 56 -12.98 11.30 3.29
N GLU A 57 -12.88 10.13 2.67
CA GLU A 57 -14.01 9.20 2.48
C GLU A 57 -13.71 7.76 2.93
N CYS A 58 -12.76 7.54 3.84
CA CYS A 58 -12.75 6.29 4.62
C CYS A 58 -13.84 6.35 5.70
N GLU A 59 -15.10 6.51 5.28
CA GLU A 59 -16.23 6.06 6.07
C GLU A 59 -16.21 4.53 5.99
N ILE A 60 -15.58 3.94 7.01
CA ILE A 60 -15.57 2.50 7.25
C ILE A 60 -17.03 2.06 7.39
N ILE A 61 -17.61 1.50 6.32
CA ILE A 61 -18.71 0.55 6.46
C ILE A 61 -18.07 -0.81 6.68
N VAL A 62 -18.00 -1.21 7.95
CA VAL A 62 -18.00 -2.64 8.30
C VAL A 62 -19.42 -3.13 7.99
N VAL A 63 -19.59 -3.89 6.91
CA VAL A 63 -20.71 -4.81 6.74
C VAL A 63 -20.28 -6.21 7.12
#